data_AF-A0A2W0HFE4-F1
#
_entry.id   AF-A0A2W0HFE4-F1
#
_cell.length_a   1.000
_cell.length_b   1.000
_cell.length_c   1.000
_cell.angle_alpha   90.00
_cell.angle_beta   90.00
_cell.angle_gamma   90.00
#
_symmetry.space_group_name_H-M   'P 1'
#
loop_
_entity.id
_entity.type
_entity.pdbx_description
1 polymer ?
#
loop_
_entity_poly.entity_id
_entity_poly.type
_entity_poly.pdbx_seq_one_letter_code
_entity_poly.pdbx_strand_id
1 'polypeptide(L)'
;MCTVLKATMLIRRLVHGGIKMGNVLAVAAAAGILLFAFFTGHQTATMQEKDNQAYSPLQTIQQINNKMTENKIRTNRWHIYSRSEGTETLSRKEMDSFTESYMDELDMFTWSKAGQEHGNKVWEGKRTDIHSNVTERMVLTSIRVAKNEYRAYHAYDASMLPISPDGKSAFSLLFDTQQSPEWMKHSEFFVRAEGIGTGDKAASLETWGQEIADTFTATVTEHLNEPTFVSLSANTPLWDGGFETDGGPMNLQIALRAAQDGMGGKTTVTIGTPIITAEY
;
A
#
# COMPACT_ATOMS: atom_id res chain seq x y z
N MET A 1 -7.97 7.93 41.20
CA MET A 1 -7.84 7.79 42.68
C MET A 1 -9.14 8.07 43.46
N CYS A 2 -10.30 8.29 42.79
CA CYS A 2 -11.58 8.59 43.47
C CYS A 2 -12.62 7.44 43.40
N THR A 3 -12.37 6.39 42.61
CA THR A 3 -13.25 5.23 42.45
C THR A 3 -12.93 4.07 43.40
N VAL A 4 -11.66 3.93 43.80
CA VAL A 4 -11.20 2.86 44.72
C VAL A 4 -11.74 3.07 46.14
N LEU A 5 -11.92 4.32 46.58
CA LEU A 5 -12.45 4.62 47.92
C LEU A 5 -13.95 4.29 48.10
N LYS A 6 -14.74 4.24 47.01
CA LYS A 6 -16.18 3.91 47.08
C LYS A 6 -16.44 2.41 47.20
N ALA A 7 -15.55 1.56 46.66
CA ALA A 7 -15.68 0.10 46.76
C ALA A 7 -15.43 -0.40 48.19
N THR A 8 -14.48 0.19 48.91
CA THR A 8 -14.14 -0.21 50.29
C THR A 8 -15.22 0.16 51.32
N MET A 9 -16.02 1.21 51.05
CA MET A 9 -17.13 1.59 51.94
C MET A 9 -18.36 0.69 51.81
N LEU A 10 -18.61 0.12 50.63
CA LEU A 10 -19.75 -0.79 50.41
C LEU A 10 -19.55 -2.15 51.09
N ILE A 11 -18.30 -2.64 51.15
CA ILE A 11 -17.97 -3.90 51.84
C ILE A 11 -18.09 -3.75 53.36
N ARG A 12 -17.74 -2.58 53.93
CA ARG A 12 -17.88 -2.34 55.38
C ARG A 12 -19.34 -2.29 55.87
N ARG A 13 -20.29 -1.91 55.02
CA ARG A 13 -21.72 -1.85 55.38
C ARG A 13 -22.43 -3.22 55.36
N LEU A 14 -21.91 -4.18 54.59
CA LEU A 14 -22.49 -5.54 54.49
C LEU A 14 -22.08 -6.46 55.66
N VAL A 15 -21.00 -6.13 56.39
CA VAL A 15 -20.50 -6.96 57.50
C VAL A 15 -21.25 -6.71 58.82
N HIS A 16 -22.02 -5.62 58.95
CA HIS A 16 -22.83 -5.35 60.17
C HIS A 16 -24.28 -5.86 60.09
N GLY A 17 -24.68 -6.50 59.00
CA GLY A 17 -26.03 -7.01 58.78
C GLY A 17 -26.08 -8.53 58.64
N GLY A 18 -25.64 -9.26 59.67
CA GLY A 18 -25.95 -10.69 59.88
C GLY A 18 -26.12 -11.57 58.64
N ILE A 19 -25.09 -11.69 57.80
CA ILE A 19 -25.08 -12.64 56.68
C ILE A 19 -24.40 -13.93 57.17
N LYS A 20 -25.12 -15.06 57.11
CA LYS A 20 -24.56 -16.40 57.45
C LYS A 20 -23.30 -16.67 56.61
N MET A 21 -22.27 -17.19 57.26
CA MET A 21 -20.91 -17.38 56.73
C MET A 21 -20.83 -18.15 55.40
N GLY A 22 -21.80 -19.04 55.12
CA GLY A 22 -21.93 -19.73 53.83
C GLY A 22 -22.29 -18.82 52.64
N ASN A 23 -23.03 -17.74 52.88
CA ASN A 23 -23.41 -16.78 51.83
C ASN A 23 -22.27 -15.80 51.53
N VAL A 24 -21.37 -15.55 52.48
CA VAL A 24 -20.18 -14.71 52.28
C VAL A 24 -19.17 -15.40 51.35
N LEU A 25 -18.98 -16.71 51.49
CA LEU A 25 -18.15 -17.50 50.57
C LEU A 25 -18.75 -17.56 49.15
N ALA A 26 -20.07 -17.71 49.04
CA ALA A 26 -20.74 -17.75 47.73
C ALA A 26 -20.64 -16.40 46.99
N VAL A 27 -20.80 -15.27 47.69
CA VAL A 27 -20.67 -13.93 47.10
C VAL A 27 -19.21 -13.61 46.74
N ALA A 28 -18.25 -14.05 47.56
CA ALA A 28 -16.82 -13.89 47.25
C ALA A 28 -16.40 -14.75 46.04
N ALA A 29 -16.90 -15.98 45.92
CA ALA A 29 -16.66 -16.84 44.77
C ALA A 29 -17.30 -16.28 43.49
N ALA A 30 -18.53 -15.76 43.57
CA ALA A 30 -19.20 -15.12 42.43
C ALA A 30 -18.49 -13.84 41.97
N ALA A 31 -17.99 -13.01 42.90
CA ALA A 31 -17.19 -11.83 42.58
C ALA A 31 -15.82 -12.20 41.98
N GLY A 32 -15.20 -13.29 42.46
CA GLY A 32 -13.96 -13.84 41.89
C GLY A 32 -14.14 -14.36 40.47
N ILE A 33 -15.25 -15.07 40.19
CA ILE A 33 -15.59 -15.56 38.84
C ILE A 33 -15.93 -14.40 37.90
N LEU A 34 -16.64 -13.37 38.36
CA LEU A 34 -16.92 -12.18 37.57
C LEU A 34 -15.64 -11.39 37.26
N LEU A 35 -14.73 -11.23 38.21
CA LEU A 35 -13.42 -10.59 37.97
C LEU A 35 -12.53 -11.42 37.05
N PHE A 36 -12.57 -12.75 37.15
CA PHE A 36 -11.83 -13.66 36.28
C PHE A 36 -12.43 -13.69 34.86
N ALA A 37 -13.75 -13.63 34.72
CA ALA A 37 -14.45 -13.47 33.44
C ALA A 37 -14.24 -12.07 32.84
N PHE A 38 -14.07 -11.03 33.66
CA PHE A 38 -13.67 -9.69 33.19
C PHE A 38 -12.20 -9.65 32.76
N PHE A 39 -11.30 -10.38 33.45
CA PHE A 39 -9.88 -10.47 33.09
C PHE A 39 -9.63 -11.38 31.88
N THR A 40 -10.38 -12.48 31.73
CA THR A 40 -10.30 -13.38 30.56
C THR A 40 -11.12 -12.85 29.38
N GLY A 41 -12.22 -12.15 29.63
CA GLY A 41 -13.00 -11.41 28.63
C GLY A 41 -12.34 -10.10 28.17
N HIS A 42 -11.36 -9.57 28.88
CA HIS A 42 -10.47 -8.50 28.37
C HIS A 42 -9.22 -9.04 27.66
N GLN A 43 -8.95 -10.35 27.68
CA GLN A 43 -7.85 -10.99 26.96
C GLN A 43 -8.29 -11.58 25.60
N THR A 44 -9.55 -11.37 25.20
CA THR A 44 -10.04 -11.67 23.86
C THR A 44 -10.78 -10.45 23.34
N ALA A 45 -10.39 -9.99 22.14
CA ALA A 45 -10.89 -8.78 21.47
C ALA A 45 -10.39 -7.42 22.00
N THR A 46 -9.07 -7.26 22.06
CA THR A 46 -8.50 -6.17 21.26
C THR A 46 -7.79 -6.84 20.10
N MET A 47 -8.54 -7.12 19.03
CA MET A 47 -7.95 -7.11 17.70
C MET A 47 -7.29 -5.74 17.60
N GLN A 48 -5.98 -5.74 17.64
CA GLN A 48 -5.21 -4.59 17.21
C GLN A 48 -5.69 -4.37 15.77
N GLU A 49 -6.53 -3.37 15.53
CA GLU A 49 -6.57 -2.72 14.22
C GLU A 49 -5.11 -2.39 13.96
N LYS A 50 -4.46 -3.25 13.17
CA LYS A 50 -3.13 -2.96 12.64
C LYS A 50 -3.39 -1.69 11.85
N ASP A 51 -2.96 -0.57 12.39
CA ASP A 51 -2.93 0.72 11.73
C ASP A 51 -2.14 0.46 10.44
N ASN A 52 -2.86 0.16 9.36
CA ASN A 52 -2.34 -0.10 8.04
C ASN A 52 -1.92 1.25 7.47
N GLN A 53 -0.96 1.91 8.14
CA GLN A 53 -0.21 3.00 7.55
C GLN A 53 0.54 2.37 6.37
N ALA A 54 0.01 2.56 5.16
CA ALA A 54 0.69 2.12 3.95
C ALA A 54 2.14 2.66 4.00
N TYR A 55 3.12 1.77 3.79
CA TYR A 55 4.52 2.19 3.69
C TYR A 55 4.65 3.33 2.68
N SER A 56 5.44 4.35 3.01
CA SER A 56 5.61 5.50 2.13
C SER A 56 6.15 5.04 0.76
N PRO A 57 5.47 5.36 -0.37
CA PRO A 57 5.96 5.00 -1.70
C PRO A 57 7.39 5.46 -1.95
N LEU A 58 7.78 6.59 -1.36
CA LEU A 58 9.13 7.12 -1.45
C LEU A 58 10.17 6.23 -0.75
N GLN A 59 9.83 5.67 0.41
CA GLN A 59 10.71 4.72 1.12
C GLN A 59 10.87 3.44 0.31
N THR A 60 9.77 2.91 -0.24
CA THR A 60 9.79 1.74 -1.13
C THR A 60 10.69 1.97 -2.34
N ILE A 61 10.58 3.13 -2.99
CA ILE A 61 11.45 3.51 -4.12
C ILE A 61 12.91 3.54 -3.71
N GLN A 62 13.23 4.18 -2.57
CA GLN A 62 14.60 4.25 -2.06
C GLN A 62 15.17 2.86 -1.77
N GLN A 63 14.39 1.97 -1.16
CA GLN A 63 14.80 0.61 -0.87
C GLN A 63 15.03 -0.20 -2.15
N ILE A 64 14.08 -0.17 -3.10
CA ILE A 64 14.26 -0.83 -4.41
C ILE A 64 15.53 -0.31 -5.10
N ASN A 65 15.75 1.00 -5.10
CA ASN A 65 16.91 1.61 -5.75
C ASN A 65 18.24 1.16 -5.13
N ASN A 66 18.29 1.09 -3.80
CA ASN A 66 19.45 0.58 -3.07
C ASN A 66 19.72 -0.88 -3.47
N LYS A 67 18.68 -1.72 -3.51
CA LYS A 67 18.81 -3.14 -3.90
C LYS A 67 19.18 -3.35 -5.36
N MET A 68 18.68 -2.50 -6.26
CA MET A 68 19.12 -2.50 -7.66
C MET A 68 20.61 -2.12 -7.77
N THR A 69 21.05 -1.11 -7.02
CA THR A 69 22.46 -0.67 -7.00
C THR A 69 23.39 -1.75 -6.43
N GLU A 70 23.01 -2.38 -5.31
CA GLU A 70 23.72 -3.53 -4.71
C GLU A 70 23.92 -4.66 -5.73
N ASN A 71 22.92 -4.89 -6.59
CA ASN A 71 22.93 -5.90 -7.65
C ASN A 71 23.53 -5.41 -8.99
N LYS A 72 24.21 -4.26 -9.01
CA LYS A 72 24.82 -3.65 -10.22
C LYS A 72 23.80 -3.42 -11.35
N ILE A 73 22.54 -3.19 -11.01
CA ILE A 73 21.48 -2.83 -11.94
C ILE A 73 21.38 -1.32 -11.98
N ARG A 74 21.56 -0.74 -13.16
CA ARG A 74 21.37 0.70 -13.35
C ARG A 74 19.90 0.98 -13.64
N THR A 75 19.20 1.52 -12.66
CA THR A 75 17.81 1.98 -12.81
C THR A 75 17.70 3.02 -13.92
N ASN A 76 16.70 2.87 -14.79
CA ASN A 76 16.45 3.80 -15.90
C ASN A 76 15.00 4.28 -15.95
N ARG A 77 14.10 3.71 -15.15
CA ARG A 77 12.71 4.15 -15.06
C ARG A 77 12.07 3.77 -13.73
N TRP A 78 11.23 4.66 -13.24
CA TRP A 78 10.29 4.40 -12.16
C TRP A 78 8.87 4.57 -12.64
N HIS A 79 7.97 3.81 -12.03
CA HIS A 79 6.53 3.93 -12.21
C HIS A 79 5.84 3.77 -10.87
N ILE A 80 4.86 4.63 -10.60
CA ILE A 80 3.99 4.55 -9.42
C ILE A 80 2.56 4.59 -9.91
N TYR A 81 1.74 3.69 -9.38
CA TYR A 81 0.31 3.69 -9.62
C TYR A 81 -0.45 3.54 -8.31
N SER A 82 -1.58 4.21 -8.19
CA SER A 82 -2.50 4.03 -7.07
C SER A 82 -3.92 4.28 -7.55
N ARG A 83 -4.88 3.63 -6.91
CA ARG A 83 -6.30 3.80 -7.21
C ARG A 83 -7.15 3.67 -5.97
N SER A 84 -8.29 4.33 -5.97
CA SER A 84 -9.27 4.26 -4.89
C SER A 84 -10.68 4.47 -5.43
N GLU A 85 -11.62 3.65 -4.97
CA GLU A 85 -13.05 3.89 -5.18
C GLU A 85 -13.63 4.49 -3.90
N GLY A 86 -14.23 5.67 -4.02
CA GLY A 86 -14.97 6.30 -2.94
C GLY A 86 -16.17 5.46 -2.54
N THR A 87 -16.35 5.26 -1.23
CA THR A 87 -17.48 4.52 -0.67
C THR A 87 -18.75 5.36 -0.61
N GLU A 88 -18.61 6.68 -0.58
CA GLU A 88 -19.72 7.64 -0.55
C GLU A 88 -20.46 7.66 -1.88
N THR A 89 -21.79 7.66 -1.80
CA THR A 89 -22.66 7.75 -2.97
C THR A 89 -23.25 9.16 -3.04
N LEU A 90 -22.98 9.84 -4.14
CA LEU A 90 -23.36 11.23 -4.39
C LEU A 90 -24.50 11.30 -5.40
N SER A 91 -25.39 12.29 -5.25
CA SER A 91 -26.30 12.66 -6.31
C SER A 91 -25.55 13.25 -7.51
N ARG A 92 -26.22 13.38 -8.67
CA ARG A 92 -25.61 14.04 -9.84
C ARG A 92 -25.05 15.42 -9.50
N LYS A 93 -25.81 16.22 -8.75
CA LYS A 93 -25.44 17.60 -8.42
C LYS A 93 -24.23 17.63 -7.48
N GLU A 94 -24.24 16.78 -6.45
CA GLU A 94 -23.11 16.66 -5.51
C GLU A 94 -21.85 16.17 -6.20
N MET A 95 -21.98 15.20 -7.12
CA MET A 95 -20.86 14.68 -7.91
C MET A 95 -20.29 15.75 -8.86
N ASP A 96 -21.13 16.53 -9.52
CA ASP A 96 -20.68 17.62 -10.38
C ASP A 96 -19.93 18.69 -9.54
N SER A 97 -20.45 19.09 -8.37
CA SER A 97 -19.74 20.00 -7.45
C SER A 97 -18.45 19.43 -6.87
N PHE A 98 -18.45 18.15 -6.46
CA PHE A 98 -17.25 17.45 -6.00
C PHE A 98 -16.16 17.45 -7.08
N THR A 99 -16.55 17.18 -8.33
CA THR A 99 -15.60 17.16 -9.45
C THR A 99 -14.97 18.52 -9.69
N GLU A 100 -15.75 19.60 -9.64
CA GLU A 100 -15.24 20.98 -9.77
C GLU A 100 -14.25 21.30 -8.64
N SER A 101 -14.63 21.07 -7.38
CA SER A 101 -13.74 21.30 -6.24
C SER A 101 -12.47 20.46 -6.28
N TYR A 102 -12.56 19.19 -6.69
CA TYR A 102 -11.41 18.30 -6.82
C TYR A 102 -10.39 18.80 -7.85
N MET A 103 -10.86 19.30 -9.00
CA MET A 103 -9.98 19.83 -10.03
C MET A 103 -9.37 21.18 -9.61
N ASP A 104 -10.12 22.01 -8.89
CA ASP A 104 -9.65 23.30 -8.36
C ASP A 104 -8.60 23.13 -7.25
N GLU A 105 -8.78 22.15 -6.36
CA GLU A 105 -7.79 21.82 -5.31
C GLU A 105 -6.48 21.26 -5.88
N LEU A 106 -6.54 20.67 -7.07
CA LEU A 106 -5.41 20.07 -7.80
C LEU A 106 -5.06 20.89 -9.04
N ASP A 107 -4.98 22.21 -8.88
CA ASP A 107 -4.68 23.18 -9.94
C ASP A 107 -3.27 23.02 -10.56
N MET A 108 -2.39 22.27 -9.90
CA MET A 108 -1.09 21.89 -10.45
C MET A 108 -1.20 20.95 -11.66
N PHE A 109 -2.37 20.35 -11.90
CA PHE A 109 -2.66 19.55 -13.09
C PHE A 109 -3.44 20.33 -14.14
N THR A 110 -3.10 20.13 -15.41
CA THR A 110 -3.92 20.60 -16.52
C THR A 110 -5.04 19.61 -16.77
N TRP A 111 -6.25 19.96 -16.32
CA TRP A 111 -7.44 19.13 -16.42
C TRP A 111 -8.13 19.19 -17.78
N SER A 112 -8.61 18.03 -18.24
CA SER A 112 -9.45 17.93 -19.43
C SER A 112 -10.46 16.80 -19.27
N LYS A 113 -11.60 16.89 -19.97
CA LYS A 113 -12.56 15.80 -20.04
C LYS A 113 -12.06 14.75 -21.03
N ALA A 114 -11.73 13.56 -20.54
CA ALA A 114 -11.15 12.48 -21.33
C ALA A 114 -12.20 11.54 -21.94
N GLY A 115 -13.38 11.44 -21.33
CA GLY A 115 -14.42 10.54 -21.82
C GLY A 115 -15.77 10.71 -21.16
N GLN A 116 -16.80 10.16 -21.82
CA GLN A 116 -18.12 9.99 -21.24
C GLN A 116 -18.83 8.82 -21.94
N GLU A 117 -19.25 7.82 -21.16
CA GLU A 117 -19.95 6.65 -21.68
C GLU A 117 -20.96 6.12 -20.65
N HIS A 118 -22.16 5.73 -21.09
CA HIS A 118 -23.22 5.15 -20.23
C HIS A 118 -23.56 5.94 -18.94
N GLY A 119 -23.31 7.25 -18.95
CA GLY A 119 -23.54 8.12 -17.80
C GLY A 119 -22.34 8.27 -16.86
N ASN A 120 -21.25 7.54 -17.10
CA ASN A 120 -19.95 7.75 -16.49
C ASN A 120 -19.23 8.91 -17.18
N LYS A 121 -18.49 9.71 -16.43
CA LYS A 121 -17.68 10.81 -16.94
C LYS A 121 -16.24 10.64 -16.44
N VAL A 122 -15.27 10.90 -17.30
CA VAL A 122 -13.84 10.77 -16.99
C VAL A 122 -13.14 12.10 -17.22
N TRP A 123 -12.37 12.52 -16.23
CA TRP A 123 -11.48 13.68 -16.29
C TRP A 123 -10.05 13.23 -16.06
N GLU A 124 -9.15 13.81 -16.84
CA GLU A 124 -7.72 13.52 -16.80
C GLU A 124 -6.94 14.82 -16.58
N GLY A 125 -6.18 14.86 -15.50
CA GLY A 125 -5.24 15.91 -15.16
C GLY A 125 -3.84 15.45 -15.51
N LYS A 126 -3.11 16.23 -16.31
CA LYS A 126 -1.71 15.94 -16.67
C LYS A 126 -0.78 16.99 -16.10
N ARG A 127 0.37 16.54 -15.61
CA ARG A 127 1.49 17.40 -15.21
C ARG A 127 2.77 16.82 -15.75
N THR A 128 3.58 17.67 -16.37
CA THR A 128 4.95 17.36 -16.74
C THR A 128 5.81 18.44 -16.13
N ASP A 129 6.63 18.07 -15.14
CA ASP A 129 7.55 19.01 -14.54
C ASP A 129 8.80 19.12 -15.42
N ILE A 130 9.02 20.34 -15.94
CA ILE A 130 10.14 20.70 -16.80
C ILE A 130 11.50 20.54 -16.12
N HIS A 131 11.54 20.44 -14.78
CA HIS A 131 12.76 20.33 -13.99
C HIS A 131 13.09 18.90 -13.54
N SER A 132 12.14 17.95 -13.59
CA SER A 132 12.32 16.65 -12.91
C SER A 132 12.13 15.40 -13.78
N ASN A 133 11.89 15.52 -15.10
CA ASN A 133 11.59 14.37 -16.00
C ASN A 133 10.45 13.47 -15.49
N VAL A 134 9.60 14.02 -14.61
CA VAL A 134 8.44 13.34 -14.05
C VAL A 134 7.25 13.67 -14.94
N THR A 135 6.53 12.62 -15.34
CA THR A 135 5.22 12.73 -15.98
C THR A 135 4.20 12.13 -15.05
N GLU A 136 3.16 12.89 -14.77
CA GLU A 136 2.07 12.49 -13.88
C GLU A 136 0.74 12.63 -14.57
N ARG A 137 -0.15 11.73 -14.16
CA ARG A 137 -1.52 11.66 -14.60
C ARG A 137 -2.41 11.37 -13.41
N MET A 138 -3.39 12.23 -13.20
CA MET A 138 -4.48 12.03 -12.28
C MET A 138 -5.77 11.76 -13.06
N VAL A 139 -6.51 10.74 -12.69
CA VAL A 139 -7.79 10.38 -13.31
C VAL A 139 -8.88 10.43 -12.25
N LEU A 140 -9.92 11.21 -12.53
CA LEU A 140 -11.17 11.19 -11.77
C LEU A 140 -12.25 10.62 -12.67
N THR A 141 -12.93 9.57 -12.21
CA THR A 141 -14.08 8.99 -12.89
C THR A 141 -15.31 9.11 -12.00
N SER A 142 -16.35 9.74 -12.52
CA SER A 142 -17.70 9.65 -11.97
C SER A 142 -18.36 8.38 -12.51
N ILE A 143 -18.60 7.40 -11.65
CA ILE A 143 -19.23 6.13 -11.98
C ILE A 143 -20.69 6.19 -11.56
N ARG A 144 -21.62 5.93 -12.47
CA ARG A 144 -23.05 5.83 -12.16
C ARG A 144 -23.37 4.43 -11.64
N VAL A 145 -23.79 4.34 -10.39
CA VAL A 145 -24.16 3.06 -9.75
C VAL A 145 -25.67 2.81 -9.74
N ALA A 146 -26.49 3.86 -9.74
CA ALA A 146 -27.94 3.75 -9.91
C ALA A 146 -28.55 5.03 -10.53
N LYS A 147 -29.88 5.18 -10.45
CA LYS A 147 -30.55 6.40 -10.90
C LYS A 147 -30.23 7.54 -9.94
N ASN A 148 -29.50 8.55 -10.44
CA ASN A 148 -29.06 9.70 -9.65
C ASN A 148 -28.14 9.33 -8.47
N GLU A 149 -27.36 8.26 -8.61
CA GLU A 149 -26.38 7.80 -7.63
C GLU A 149 -25.05 7.55 -8.33
N TYR A 150 -24.01 8.20 -7.83
CA TYR A 150 -22.68 8.24 -8.41
C TYR A 150 -21.62 7.98 -7.35
N ARG A 151 -20.49 7.39 -7.76
CA ARG A 151 -19.29 7.25 -6.93
C ARG A 151 -18.09 7.80 -7.67
N ALA A 152 -17.14 8.31 -6.90
CA ALA A 152 -15.87 8.78 -7.44
C ALA A 152 -14.89 7.62 -7.46
N TYR A 153 -14.21 7.43 -8.59
CA TYR A 153 -13.06 6.56 -8.71
C TYR A 153 -11.86 7.41 -9.08
N HIS A 154 -10.78 7.23 -8.33
CA HIS A 154 -9.54 7.96 -8.46
C HIS A 154 -8.46 7.00 -8.93
N ALA A 155 -7.61 7.49 -9.85
CA ALA A 155 -6.39 6.81 -10.23
C ALA A 155 -5.27 7.83 -10.35
N TYR A 156 -4.09 7.45 -9.90
CA TYR A 156 -2.87 8.22 -10.03
C TYR A 156 -1.81 7.35 -10.69
N ASP A 157 -1.13 7.92 -11.66
CA ASP A 157 -0.11 7.28 -12.48
C ASP A 157 1.06 8.24 -12.66
N ALA A 158 2.25 7.75 -12.36
CA ALA A 158 3.48 8.54 -12.41
C ALA A 158 4.58 7.74 -13.05
N SER A 159 5.39 8.41 -13.86
CA SER A 159 6.65 7.84 -14.35
C SER A 159 7.78 8.86 -14.28
N MET A 160 8.98 8.35 -14.03
CA MET A 160 10.19 9.17 -13.96
C MET A 160 11.35 8.47 -14.64
N LEU A 161 12.14 9.24 -15.39
CA LEU A 161 13.49 8.85 -15.80
C LEU A 161 14.50 9.41 -14.78
N PRO A 162 15.16 8.57 -13.96
CA PRO A 162 16.05 9.04 -12.92
C PRO A 162 17.23 9.83 -13.51
N ILE A 163 17.39 11.09 -13.08
CA ILE A 163 18.52 11.97 -13.46
C ILE A 163 19.68 11.80 -12.47
N SER A 164 19.39 11.44 -11.22
CA SER A 164 20.36 11.16 -10.16
C SER A 164 20.06 9.83 -9.46
N PRO A 165 21.09 9.16 -8.89
CA PRO A 165 20.91 7.89 -8.19
C PRO A 165 20.07 7.97 -6.91
N ASP A 166 19.85 9.15 -6.35
CA ASP A 166 19.19 9.31 -5.06
C ASP A 166 17.65 9.37 -5.16
N GLY A 167 17.07 9.62 -6.34
CA GLY A 167 15.62 9.57 -6.60
C GLY A 167 14.76 10.54 -5.76
N LYS A 168 15.39 11.35 -4.89
CA LYS A 168 14.75 12.14 -3.84
C LYS A 168 14.07 13.40 -4.36
N SER A 169 14.50 13.95 -5.49
CA SER A 169 14.05 15.27 -5.94
C SER A 169 12.73 15.28 -6.71
N ALA A 170 12.26 14.13 -7.21
CA ALA A 170 11.21 14.09 -8.22
C ALA A 170 9.83 13.66 -7.70
N PHE A 171 9.77 12.65 -6.80
CA PHE A 171 8.50 12.20 -6.24
C PHE A 171 8.12 12.89 -4.92
N SER A 172 9.06 13.61 -4.29
CA SER A 172 8.80 14.30 -3.01
C SER A 172 7.68 15.33 -3.11
N LEU A 173 7.48 15.98 -4.27
CA LEU A 173 6.44 16.98 -4.45
C LEU A 173 5.00 16.44 -4.24
N LEU A 174 4.80 15.12 -4.32
CA LEU A 174 3.48 14.49 -4.18
C LEU A 174 3.27 13.72 -2.89
N PHE A 175 4.35 13.33 -2.23
CA PHE A 175 4.30 12.55 -1.00
C PHE A 175 4.75 13.35 0.22
N ASP A 176 5.39 14.50 0.01
CA ASP A 176 5.98 15.36 1.05
C ASP A 176 5.32 16.74 1.10
N THR A 177 4.22 16.95 0.37
CA THR A 177 3.47 18.21 0.36
C THR A 177 2.10 18.04 0.99
N GLN A 178 1.58 19.10 1.63
CA GLN A 178 0.19 19.15 2.15
C GLN A 178 -0.88 19.07 1.04
N GLN A 179 -0.47 18.91 -0.23
CA GLN A 179 -1.35 18.92 -1.40
C GLN A 179 -1.75 17.51 -1.87
N SER A 180 -1.27 16.43 -1.24
CA SER A 180 -1.74 15.08 -1.57
C SER A 180 -3.23 14.93 -1.22
N PRO A 181 -4.09 14.52 -2.16
CA PRO A 181 -5.48 14.20 -1.88
C PRO A 181 -5.62 13.20 -0.73
N GLU A 182 -6.66 13.36 0.10
CA GLU A 182 -6.88 12.48 1.26
C GLU A 182 -6.96 10.99 0.87
N TRP A 183 -7.58 10.68 -0.27
CA TRP A 183 -7.71 9.31 -0.75
C TRP A 183 -6.34 8.64 -0.95
N MET A 184 -5.29 9.39 -1.33
CA MET A 184 -3.95 8.84 -1.55
C MET A 184 -3.28 8.41 -0.24
N LYS A 185 -3.63 9.00 0.90
CA LYS A 185 -3.03 8.67 2.20
C LYS A 185 -3.39 7.26 2.67
N HIS A 186 -4.54 6.76 2.22
CA HIS A 186 -5.07 5.45 2.61
C HIS A 186 -5.09 4.45 1.44
N SER A 187 -4.50 4.82 0.30
CA SER A 187 -4.50 3.95 -0.88
C SER A 187 -3.28 3.05 -0.93
N GLU A 188 -3.48 1.88 -1.53
CA GLU A 188 -2.38 1.01 -1.90
C GLU A 188 -1.62 1.60 -3.09
N PHE A 189 -0.29 1.52 -3.03
CA PHE A 189 0.59 1.97 -4.11
C PHE A 189 1.29 0.78 -4.76
N PHE A 190 1.19 0.73 -6.07
CA PHE A 190 1.94 -0.16 -6.94
C PHE A 190 3.19 0.58 -7.39
N VAL A 191 4.35 0.13 -6.95
CA VAL A 191 5.65 0.74 -7.29
C VAL A 191 6.42 -0.23 -8.16
N ARG A 192 6.99 0.27 -9.26
CA ARG A 192 7.82 -0.49 -10.18
C ARG A 192 9.06 0.28 -10.57
N ALA A 193 10.20 -0.38 -10.52
CA ALA A 193 11.47 0.07 -11.06
C ALA A 193 11.87 -0.80 -12.24
N GLU A 194 12.42 -0.17 -13.28
CA GLU A 194 13.09 -0.85 -14.37
C GLU A 194 14.54 -0.39 -14.43
N GLY A 195 15.42 -1.32 -14.77
CA GLY A 195 16.84 -1.04 -14.95
C GLY A 195 17.52 -2.04 -15.87
N ILE A 196 18.75 -1.71 -16.21
CA ILE A 196 19.61 -2.56 -17.02
C ILE A 196 20.77 -3.01 -16.17
N GLY A 197 20.93 -4.32 -16.04
CA GLY A 197 22.05 -4.95 -15.35
C GLY A 197 22.79 -5.93 -16.25
N THR A 198 24.00 -6.25 -15.83
CA THR A 198 24.75 -7.41 -16.32
C THR A 198 24.96 -8.31 -15.11
N GLY A 199 24.22 -9.41 -15.04
CA GLY A 199 24.44 -10.45 -14.04
C GLY A 199 25.84 -11.05 -14.17
N ASP A 200 26.22 -11.95 -13.26
CA ASP A 200 27.42 -12.75 -13.48
C ASP A 200 27.25 -13.52 -14.80
N LYS A 201 28.25 -13.43 -15.68
CA LYS A 201 28.26 -14.13 -16.97
C LYS A 201 28.22 -15.65 -16.80
N ALA A 202 28.60 -16.16 -15.62
CA ALA A 202 28.52 -17.57 -15.27
C ALA A 202 27.15 -17.98 -14.67
N ALA A 203 26.35 -17.03 -14.17
CA ALA A 203 25.08 -17.32 -13.52
C ALA A 203 23.92 -17.37 -14.52
N SER A 204 22.95 -18.25 -14.26
CA SER A 204 21.68 -18.27 -15.00
C SER A 204 20.80 -17.07 -14.60
N LEU A 205 19.81 -16.72 -15.44
CA LEU A 205 18.82 -15.69 -15.07
C LEU A 205 18.06 -16.05 -13.79
N GLU A 206 17.79 -17.34 -13.58
CA GLU A 206 17.11 -17.84 -12.37
C GLU A 206 17.97 -17.62 -11.13
N THR A 207 19.25 -18.02 -11.21
CA THR A 207 20.22 -17.81 -10.13
C THR A 207 20.34 -16.33 -9.78
N TRP A 208 20.44 -15.46 -10.77
CA TRP A 208 20.55 -14.03 -10.53
C TRP A 208 19.24 -13.43 -9.99
N GLY A 209 18.08 -13.91 -10.45
CA GLY A 209 16.78 -13.54 -9.88
C GLY A 209 16.71 -13.89 -8.38
N GLN A 210 17.18 -15.08 -7.99
CA GLN A 210 17.24 -15.50 -6.60
C GLN A 210 18.21 -14.64 -5.77
N GLU A 211 19.40 -14.33 -6.31
CA GLU A 211 20.34 -13.42 -5.65
C GLU A 211 19.73 -12.04 -5.38
N ILE A 212 18.94 -11.51 -6.34
CA ILE A 212 18.21 -10.26 -6.14
C ILE A 212 17.16 -10.43 -5.04
N ALA A 213 16.36 -11.51 -5.06
CA ALA A 213 15.36 -11.78 -4.01
C ALA A 213 15.99 -11.86 -2.62
N ASP A 214 17.16 -12.48 -2.50
CA ASP A 214 17.90 -12.62 -1.25
C ASP A 214 18.33 -11.26 -0.68
N THR A 215 18.65 -10.26 -1.52
CA THR A 215 18.98 -8.92 -1.01
C THR A 215 17.79 -8.19 -0.38
N PHE A 216 16.57 -8.60 -0.72
CA PHE A 216 15.33 -8.18 -0.05
C PHE A 216 14.96 -9.05 1.15
N THR A 217 15.79 -10.04 1.52
CA THR A 217 15.42 -11.06 2.53
C THR A 217 14.10 -11.75 2.16
N ALA A 218 13.85 -11.93 0.86
CA ALA A 218 12.55 -12.37 0.38
C ALA A 218 12.47 -13.90 0.30
N THR A 219 11.33 -14.45 0.66
CA THR A 219 10.99 -15.86 0.41
C THR A 219 10.22 -15.96 -0.88
N VAL A 220 10.80 -16.63 -1.88
CA VAL A 220 10.13 -16.86 -3.18
C VAL A 220 8.99 -17.87 -2.97
N THR A 221 7.78 -17.49 -3.36
CA THR A 221 6.57 -18.32 -3.27
C THR A 221 6.24 -19.00 -4.59
N GLU A 222 6.47 -18.30 -5.71
CA GLU A 222 6.20 -18.81 -7.06
C GLU A 222 7.27 -18.32 -8.04
N HIS A 223 7.56 -19.10 -9.08
CA HIS A 223 8.49 -18.70 -10.13
C HIS A 223 8.06 -19.21 -11.51
N LEU A 224 8.39 -18.43 -12.53
CA LEU A 224 8.31 -18.78 -13.94
C LEU A 224 9.71 -18.68 -14.54
N ASN A 225 10.17 -19.75 -15.19
CA ASN A 225 11.50 -19.82 -15.78
C ASN A 225 11.40 -20.24 -17.25
N GLU A 226 11.81 -19.33 -18.14
CA GLU A 226 11.88 -19.49 -19.58
C GLU A 226 13.30 -19.15 -20.07
N PRO A 227 13.72 -19.61 -21.26
CA PRO A 227 15.10 -19.44 -21.74
C PRO A 227 15.65 -18.00 -21.72
N THR A 228 14.78 -17.01 -21.91
CA THR A 228 15.15 -15.58 -21.95
C THR A 228 14.40 -14.74 -20.93
N PHE A 229 13.66 -15.38 -20.02
CA PHE A 229 12.77 -14.68 -19.10
C PHE A 229 12.60 -15.44 -17.78
N VAL A 230 12.76 -14.74 -16.67
CA VAL A 230 12.47 -15.25 -15.33
C VAL A 230 11.55 -14.27 -14.63
N SER A 231 10.55 -14.78 -13.90
CA SER A 231 9.69 -14.00 -13.02
C SER A 231 9.57 -14.71 -11.68
N LEU A 232 9.81 -14.00 -10.59
CA LEU A 232 9.73 -14.49 -9.22
C LEU A 232 8.66 -13.68 -8.47
N SER A 233 7.71 -14.38 -7.86
CA SER A 233 6.82 -13.82 -6.85
C SER A 233 7.39 -14.17 -5.47
N ALA A 234 7.48 -13.19 -4.58
CA ALA A 234 8.12 -13.36 -3.30
C ALA A 234 7.47 -12.52 -2.20
N ASN A 235 7.73 -12.92 -0.95
CA ASN A 235 7.38 -12.18 0.25
C ASN A 235 8.64 -11.62 0.91
N THR A 236 8.75 -10.31 1.07
CA THR A 236 9.80 -9.66 1.85
C THR A 236 9.24 -9.10 3.16
N PRO A 237 9.95 -9.28 4.28
CA PRO A 237 9.58 -8.64 5.55
C PRO A 237 9.87 -7.12 5.57
N LEU A 238 10.45 -6.56 4.50
CA LEU A 238 10.78 -5.13 4.42
C LEU A 238 9.55 -4.25 4.22
N TRP A 239 8.45 -4.82 3.72
CA TRP A 239 7.22 -4.12 3.37
C TRP A 239 6.02 -4.79 4.03
N ASP A 240 5.11 -4.00 4.61
CA ASP A 240 3.77 -4.46 4.94
C ASP A 240 2.87 -4.46 3.69
N GLY A 241 1.78 -5.22 3.73
CA GLY A 241 0.83 -5.35 2.61
C GLY A 241 1.15 -6.52 1.70
N GLY A 242 0.57 -6.51 0.49
CA GLY A 242 0.59 -7.63 -0.44
C GLY A 242 -0.75 -8.36 -0.53
N PHE A 243 -0.75 -9.48 -1.24
CA PHE A 243 -1.93 -10.33 -1.41
C PHE A 243 -1.55 -11.81 -1.34
N GLU A 244 -2.54 -12.64 -1.02
CA GLU A 244 -2.39 -14.09 -1.00
C GLU A 244 -2.46 -14.64 -2.42
N THR A 245 -1.55 -15.54 -2.77
CA THR A 245 -1.64 -16.39 -3.96
C THR A 245 -1.79 -17.86 -3.56
N ASP A 246 -1.94 -18.74 -4.54
CA ASP A 246 -1.97 -20.20 -4.29
C ASP A 246 -0.65 -20.68 -3.66
N GLY A 247 0.47 -20.01 -3.95
CA GLY A 247 1.79 -20.26 -3.38
C GLY A 247 2.04 -19.60 -2.02
N GLY A 248 1.12 -18.78 -1.51
CA GLY A 248 1.23 -18.05 -0.25
C GLY A 248 1.28 -16.53 -0.41
N PRO A 249 1.53 -15.77 0.68
CA PRO A 249 1.52 -14.31 0.62
C PRO A 249 2.66 -13.78 -0.23
N MET A 250 2.42 -12.75 -1.04
CA MET A 250 3.47 -12.04 -1.78
C MET A 250 3.29 -10.52 -1.73
N ASN A 251 4.40 -9.81 -1.74
CA ASN A 251 4.44 -8.34 -1.78
C ASN A 251 5.64 -7.82 -2.61
N LEU A 252 6.37 -8.70 -3.28
CA LEU A 252 7.51 -8.39 -4.13
C LEU A 252 7.42 -9.24 -5.39
N GLN A 253 7.66 -8.62 -6.54
CA GLN A 253 7.84 -9.33 -7.78
C GLN A 253 9.11 -8.85 -8.50
N ILE A 254 9.87 -9.80 -9.03
CA ILE A 254 11.14 -9.57 -9.70
C ILE A 254 11.06 -10.25 -11.07
N ALA A 255 11.32 -9.52 -12.15
CA ALA A 255 11.34 -10.06 -13.50
C ALA A 255 12.64 -9.72 -14.23
N LEU A 256 13.26 -10.71 -14.85
CA LEU A 256 14.50 -10.57 -15.61
C LEU A 256 14.24 -11.00 -17.05
N ARG A 257 14.60 -10.15 -18.02
CA ARG A 257 14.50 -10.45 -19.45
C ARG A 257 15.83 -10.23 -20.15
N ALA A 258 16.40 -11.30 -20.69
CA ALA A 258 17.60 -11.19 -21.51
C ALA A 258 17.25 -10.59 -22.89
N ALA A 259 18.09 -9.68 -23.38
CA ALA A 259 18.00 -9.24 -24.77
C ALA A 259 18.39 -10.40 -25.72
N GLN A 260 17.60 -10.62 -26.78
CA GLN A 260 17.85 -11.71 -27.74
C GLN A 260 19.00 -11.42 -28.72
N ASP A 261 19.53 -10.20 -28.73
CA ASP A 261 20.43 -9.74 -29.79
C ASP A 261 21.89 -9.87 -29.35
N GLY A 262 22.56 -10.88 -29.90
CA GLY A 262 23.96 -11.20 -29.64
C GLY A 262 24.90 -10.05 -30.02
N MET A 263 25.28 -9.24 -29.03
CA MET A 263 26.59 -8.59 -28.83
C MET A 263 26.41 -7.50 -27.76
N GLY A 264 26.40 -7.89 -26.47
CA GLY A 264 26.39 -6.92 -25.38
C GLY A 264 25.73 -7.33 -24.06
N GLY A 265 25.05 -8.48 -23.98
CA GLY A 265 24.68 -9.16 -22.72
C GLY A 265 23.94 -8.32 -21.69
N LYS A 266 22.99 -7.47 -22.12
CA LYS A 266 22.19 -6.64 -21.22
C LYS A 266 20.89 -7.36 -20.87
N THR A 267 20.58 -7.39 -19.58
CA THR A 267 19.32 -7.92 -19.06
C THR A 267 18.50 -6.77 -18.51
N THR A 268 17.24 -6.71 -18.92
CA THR A 268 16.26 -5.82 -18.29
C THR A 268 15.82 -6.46 -17.00
N VAL A 269 15.93 -5.72 -15.90
CA VAL A 269 15.46 -6.13 -14.59
C VAL A 269 14.33 -5.21 -14.18
N THR A 270 13.20 -5.79 -13.81
CA THR A 270 12.03 -5.09 -13.30
C THR A 270 11.77 -5.59 -11.88
N ILE A 271 11.62 -4.66 -10.93
CA ILE A 271 11.29 -4.96 -9.53
C ILE A 271 10.07 -4.16 -9.17
N GLY A 272 9.05 -4.78 -8.57
CA GLY A 272 7.87 -4.06 -8.14
C GLY A 272 7.18 -4.65 -6.92
N THR A 273 6.27 -3.85 -6.34
CA THR A 273 5.45 -4.20 -5.19
C THR A 273 4.04 -3.62 -5.35
N PRO A 274 2.99 -4.32 -4.88
CA PRO A 274 3.01 -5.74 -4.52
C PRO A 274 3.24 -6.64 -5.75
N ILE A 275 2.93 -6.17 -6.96
CA ILE A 275 3.09 -6.87 -8.24
C ILE A 275 3.61 -5.93 -9.33
N ILE A 276 4.34 -6.45 -10.31
CA ILE A 276 4.68 -5.74 -11.55
C ILE A 276 3.46 -5.81 -12.46
N THR A 277 2.64 -4.77 -12.48
CA THR A 277 1.60 -4.64 -13.50
C THR A 277 2.13 -3.89 -14.71
N ALA A 278 1.79 -4.39 -15.91
CA ALA A 278 1.86 -3.60 -17.13
C ALA A 278 0.65 -2.66 -17.22
N GLU A 279 -0.50 -3.08 -16.69
CA GLU A 279 -1.79 -2.39 -16.65
C GLU A 279 -2.64 -2.90 -15.46
N TYR A 280 -3.41 -2.00 -14.86
CA TYR A 280 -4.73 -2.24 -14.26
C TYR A 280 -5.66 -1.10 -14.69
#